data_AF-A0A2J6PSR0-F1
#
_entry.id   AF-A0A2J6PSR0-F1
#
_cell.length_a   1.000
_cell.length_b   1.000
_cell.length_c   1.000
_cell.angle_alpha   90.00
_cell.angle_beta   90.00
_cell.angle_gamma   90.00
#
_symmetry.space_group_name_H-M   'P 1'
#
loop_
_entity.id
_entity.type
_entity.pdbx_description
1 polymer ?
#
loop_
_entity_poly.entity_id
_entity_poly.type
_entity_poly.pdbx_seq_one_letter_code
_entity_poly.pdbx_strand_id
1 'polypeptide(L)'
;MSAYSEYSLNIAIAEFFSQTYSIYAGPEFEFVIQFRLKSLILESETVTHGKEPLFVYIMNRIQGISYLDFVLTDCFSENSDKNFIWRKTLMSDVARFFTLSWEAPQEVNSDYRENLRRTYTKDLQLLLHCLPQRFHQIIRKCLDSMDAFLSLPMALLHRDFAICDIMNLHSLQALTGALHLKNGWRRFEGYEALPDTFSSTFQDQVGNLSAESMKTINTARIIGLLRSRGFTKRVVNMRPATSIRDDETGRYNMIYLDSFLVNQTHSGYKVR
;
A
#
# COMPACT_ATOMS: atom_id res chain seq x y z
N MET A 1 38.10 26.75 7.10
CA MET A 1 38.04 27.40 5.77
C MET A 1 37.60 26.34 4.77
N SER A 2 36.29 26.20 4.57
CA SER A 2 35.47 26.92 3.58
C SER A 2 35.62 26.37 2.17
N ALA A 3 34.70 25.49 1.78
CA ALA A 3 34.17 25.37 0.41
C ALA A 3 32.87 24.56 0.42
N TYR A 4 31.86 25.04 1.16
CA TYR A 4 30.45 24.75 0.90
C TYR A 4 29.67 26.04 1.16
N SER A 5 30.02 27.07 0.38
CA SER A 5 29.18 28.25 0.20
C SER A 5 28.35 28.03 -1.06
N GLU A 6 27.06 28.38 -0.95
CA GLU A 6 26.12 28.60 -2.06
C GLU A 6 25.55 27.37 -2.76
N TYR A 7 24.71 26.62 -2.04
CA TYR A 7 23.41 26.23 -2.57
C TYR A 7 22.38 26.28 -1.43
N SER A 8 21.79 27.46 -1.21
CA SER A 8 20.53 27.59 -0.49
C SER A 8 19.42 26.98 -1.35
N LEU A 9 19.36 25.66 -1.40
CA LEU A 9 18.14 24.96 -1.78
C LEU A 9 17.38 24.71 -0.48
N ASN A 10 16.37 25.53 -0.22
CA ASN A 10 15.31 25.17 0.74
C ASN A 10 14.72 23.85 0.25
N ILE A 11 15.15 22.74 0.85
CA ILE A 11 14.75 21.38 0.45
C ILE A 11 13.26 21.24 0.77
N ALA A 12 12.42 21.43 -0.24
CA ALA A 12 11.08 20.86 -0.25
C ALA A 12 11.24 19.33 -0.24
N ILE A 13 11.06 18.70 0.93
CA ILE A 13 10.98 17.25 1.01
C ILE A 13 9.64 16.85 0.40
N ALA A 14 9.67 16.50 -0.87
CA ALA A 14 8.53 16.06 -1.63
C ALA A 14 8.26 14.57 -1.38
N GLU A 15 7.29 14.25 -0.52
CA GLU A 15 6.78 12.88 -0.42
C GLU A 15 5.76 12.62 -1.54
N PHE A 16 6.18 11.88 -2.58
CA PHE A 16 5.35 11.60 -3.74
C PHE A 16 4.43 10.41 -3.50
N PHE A 17 3.28 10.65 -2.87
CA PHE A 17 2.20 9.65 -2.77
C PHE A 17 1.34 9.67 -4.03
N SER A 18 1.90 9.17 -5.13
CA SER A 18 1.31 8.93 -6.47
C SER A 18 0.55 10.08 -7.17
N GLN A 19 -0.13 11.00 -6.48
CA GLN A 19 -0.93 12.10 -7.04
C GLN A 19 -1.06 13.31 -6.09
N THR A 20 -0.39 13.31 -4.93
CA THR A 20 -0.30 14.47 -4.02
C THR A 20 1.15 14.90 -3.84
N TYR A 21 1.38 16.21 -3.78
CA TYR A 21 2.69 16.79 -3.48
C TYR A 21 2.61 17.53 -2.14
N SER A 22 3.57 17.28 -1.25
CA SER A 22 3.63 17.95 0.06
C SER A 22 4.90 18.79 0.16
N ILE A 23 4.78 20.03 0.65
CA ILE A 23 5.89 20.93 0.96
C ILE A 23 5.83 21.26 2.45
N TYR A 24 7.00 21.30 3.09
CA TYR A 24 7.16 21.87 4.42
C TYR A 24 7.52 23.35 4.31
N ALA A 25 6.78 24.23 4.98
CA ALA A 25 6.90 25.68 4.87
C ALA A 25 6.85 26.40 6.24
N GLY A 26 7.25 27.66 6.27
CA GLY A 26 7.33 28.49 7.47
C GLY A 26 8.64 28.35 8.25
N PRO A 27 8.89 29.21 9.26
CA PRO A 27 9.98 29.03 10.22
C PRO A 27 9.90 27.63 10.85
N GLU A 28 11.05 26.95 10.94
CA GLU A 28 11.15 25.58 11.47
C GLU A 28 10.24 24.53 10.81
N PHE A 29 9.77 24.80 9.57
CA PHE A 29 8.89 23.89 8.83
C PHE A 29 7.57 23.60 9.55
N GLU A 30 7.01 24.60 10.25
CA GLU A 30 5.80 24.46 11.07
C GLU A 30 4.51 24.21 10.27
N PHE A 31 4.53 24.37 8.94
CA PHE A 31 3.37 24.08 8.08
C PHE A 31 3.66 22.94 7.10
N VAL A 32 2.66 22.09 6.91
CA VAL A 32 2.59 21.15 5.78
C VAL A 32 1.59 21.69 4.76
N ILE A 33 2.08 21.94 3.56
CA ILE A 33 1.29 22.39 2.41
C ILE A 33 1.12 21.21 1.47
N GLN A 34 -0.11 20.69 1.34
CA GLN A 34 -0.42 19.61 0.41
C GLN A 34 -1.15 20.14 -0.82
N PHE A 35 -0.62 19.82 -1.98
CA PHE A 35 -1.20 20.14 -3.28
C PHE A 35 -1.94 18.91 -3.81
N ARG A 36 -3.23 19.08 -4.14
CA ARG A 36 -4.09 18.02 -4.67
C ARG A 36 -4.82 18.50 -5.91
N LEU A 37 -4.89 17.64 -6.91
CA LEU A 37 -5.73 17.86 -8.09
C LEU A 37 -7.21 17.67 -7.74
N LYS A 38 -8.13 18.39 -8.39
CA LYS A 38 -9.59 18.31 -8.11
C LYS A 38 -10.16 16.89 -8.21
N SER A 39 -9.65 16.06 -9.12
CA SER A 39 -10.03 14.65 -9.25
C SER A 39 -9.79 13.82 -7.97
N LEU A 40 -9.00 14.33 -7.04
CA LEU A 40 -8.67 13.71 -5.75
C LEU A 40 -9.52 14.25 -4.59
N ILE A 41 -10.43 15.19 -4.84
CA ILE A 41 -11.25 15.80 -3.79
C ILE A 41 -12.63 15.17 -3.80
N LEU A 42 -13.11 14.83 -2.60
CA LEU A 42 -14.48 14.38 -2.34
C LEU A 42 -15.45 15.53 -2.65
N GLU A 43 -15.90 15.60 -3.90
CA GLU A 43 -17.25 15.99 -4.33
C GLU A 43 -17.35 16.06 -5.86
N SER A 44 -18.21 15.19 -6.41
CA SER A 44 -19.01 15.34 -7.64
C SER A 44 -18.34 15.55 -9.01
N GLU A 45 -19.03 14.99 -10.01
CA GLU A 45 -18.75 14.94 -11.44
C GLU A 45 -18.43 16.31 -12.07
N THR A 46 -17.52 16.33 -13.06
CA THR A 46 -17.73 17.00 -14.36
C THR A 46 -16.55 16.75 -15.31
N VAL A 47 -16.88 16.63 -16.59
CA VAL A 47 -15.97 16.65 -17.74
C VAL A 47 -15.51 18.08 -17.95
N THR A 48 -14.20 18.36 -17.90
CA THR A 48 -13.65 19.65 -18.36
C THR A 48 -12.47 19.43 -19.30
N HIS A 49 -12.60 19.90 -20.54
CA HIS A 49 -11.48 20.16 -21.42
C HIS A 49 -10.80 21.47 -20.98
N GLY A 50 -9.72 21.37 -20.20
CA GLY A 50 -8.96 22.50 -19.66
C GLY A 50 -8.17 22.08 -18.42
N LYS A 51 -7.01 22.73 -18.15
CA LYS A 51 -6.08 22.37 -17.05
C LYS A 51 -6.83 22.19 -15.72
N GLU A 52 -6.60 21.05 -15.07
CA GLU A 52 -7.28 20.66 -13.84
C GLU A 52 -6.97 21.63 -12.68
N PRO A 53 -7.97 22.06 -11.90
CA PRO A 53 -7.74 22.96 -10.78
C PRO A 53 -6.96 22.27 -9.65
N LEU A 54 -5.99 22.99 -9.09
CA LEU A 54 -5.13 22.56 -7.99
C LEU A 54 -5.63 23.16 -6.68
N PHE A 55 -5.85 22.31 -5.68
CA PHE A 55 -6.22 22.70 -4.33
C PHE A 55 -5.00 22.64 -3.44
N VAL A 56 -4.93 23.59 -2.51
CA VAL A 56 -3.81 23.76 -1.59
C VAL A 56 -4.37 23.67 -0.18
N TYR A 57 -3.99 22.62 0.54
CA TYR A 57 -4.31 22.41 1.94
C TYR A 57 -3.13 22.87 2.78
N ILE A 58 -3.39 23.70 3.79
CA ILE A 58 -2.38 24.14 4.74
C ILE A 58 -2.77 23.56 6.09
N MET A 59 -1.86 22.82 6.71
CA MET A 59 -2.04 22.22 8.01
C MET A 59 -0.86 22.58 8.90
N ASN A 60 -1.13 22.78 10.19
CA ASN A 60 -0.06 22.84 11.19
C ASN A 60 0.65 21.49 11.20
N ARG A 61 1.98 21.51 11.07
CA ARG A 61 2.80 20.32 11.25
C ARG A 61 2.64 19.86 12.70
N ILE A 62 2.29 18.59 12.87
CA ILE A 62 2.31 17.97 14.20
C ILE A 62 3.76 18.04 14.72
N GLN A 63 3.94 18.62 15.90
CA GLN A 63 5.27 18.74 16.51
C GLN A 63 5.89 17.35 16.72
N GLY A 64 7.13 17.19 16.27
CA GLY A 64 7.84 15.92 16.31
C GLY A 64 8.94 15.83 15.26
N ILE A 65 9.79 14.82 15.41
CA ILE A 65 10.85 14.51 14.46
C ILE A 65 10.19 13.87 13.22
N SER A 66 10.53 14.33 12.02
CA SER A 66 10.03 13.69 10.80
C SER A 66 10.60 12.27 10.71
N TYR A 67 9.92 11.35 10.02
CA TYR A 67 10.45 9.98 9.89
C TYR A 67 11.85 9.97 9.23
N LEU A 68 12.07 10.85 8.24
CA LEU A 68 13.36 10.97 7.58
C LEU A 68 14.44 11.53 8.52
N ASP A 69 14.14 12.61 9.24
CA ASP A 69 15.09 13.18 10.21
C ASP A 69 15.38 12.18 11.33
N PHE A 70 14.37 11.45 11.79
CA PHE A 70 14.50 10.43 12.81
C PHE A 70 15.47 9.31 12.36
N VAL A 71 15.30 8.80 11.14
CA VAL A 71 16.18 7.77 10.55
C VAL A 71 17.60 8.27 10.31
N LEU A 72 17.76 9.54 9.91
CA LEU A 72 19.07 10.13 9.62
C LEU A 72 19.85 10.50 10.90
N THR A 73 19.15 10.87 11.97
CA THR A 73 19.77 11.33 13.22
C THR A 73 20.10 10.16 14.15
N ASP A 74 19.20 9.19 14.25
CA ASP A 74 19.41 7.98 15.04
C ASP A 74 19.69 6.82 14.09
N CYS A 75 20.93 6.32 14.06
CA CYS A 75 21.31 5.08 13.36
C CYS A 75 20.56 3.87 13.98
N PHE A 76 19.26 3.75 13.71
CA PHE A 76 18.43 2.70 14.26
C PHE A 76 18.73 1.38 13.57
N SER A 77 19.10 0.37 14.36
CA SER A 77 19.06 -1.00 13.88
C SER A 77 17.61 -1.35 13.58
N GLU A 78 17.31 -1.63 12.32
CA GLU A 78 16.00 -2.11 11.86
C GLU A 78 15.55 -3.37 12.62
N ASN A 79 16.47 -4.13 13.21
CA ASN A 79 16.20 -5.34 13.99
C ASN A 79 16.28 -5.12 15.51
N SER A 80 16.28 -3.88 16.00
CA SER A 80 16.20 -3.64 17.45
C SER A 80 14.86 -4.10 18.04
N ASP A 81 14.88 -4.55 19.30
CA ASP A 81 13.65 -4.93 20.04
C ASP A 81 12.61 -3.80 20.05
N LYS A 82 13.08 -2.55 20.15
CA LYS A 82 12.22 -1.36 20.13
C LYS A 82 11.46 -1.23 18.80
N ASN A 83 12.15 -1.42 17.67
CA ASN A 83 11.52 -1.41 16.34
C ASN A 83 10.54 -2.59 16.17
N PHE A 84 10.87 -3.75 16.71
CA PHE A 84 9.95 -4.89 16.69
C PHE A 84 8.67 -4.60 17.49
N ILE A 85 8.79 -4.03 18.69
CA ILE A 85 7.64 -3.61 19.51
C ILE A 85 6.79 -2.59 18.75
N TRP A 86 7.40 -1.56 18.14
CA TRP A 86 6.67 -0.56 17.35
C TRP A 86 5.92 -1.15 16.17
N ARG A 87 6.52 -2.10 15.44
CA ARG A 87 5.82 -2.81 14.35
C ARG A 87 4.65 -3.63 14.87
N LYS A 88 4.77 -4.31 16.02
CA LYS A 88 3.64 -5.03 16.65
C LYS A 88 2.54 -4.07 17.06
N THR A 89 2.88 -2.92 17.65
CA THR A 89 1.91 -1.89 18.02
C THR A 89 1.17 -1.40 16.78
N LEU A 90 1.90 -1.04 15.71
CA LEU A 90 1.30 -0.58 14.46
C LEU A 90 0.42 -1.66 13.81
N MET A 91 0.82 -2.94 13.80
CA MET A 91 -0.05 -4.05 13.36
C MET A 91 -1.36 -4.08 14.13
N SER A 92 -1.29 -3.93 15.46
CA SER A 92 -2.46 -3.97 16.34
C SER A 92 -3.36 -2.77 16.11
N ASP A 93 -2.79 -1.57 15.95
CA ASP A 93 -3.55 -0.35 15.73
C ASP A 93 -4.23 -0.34 14.36
N VAL A 94 -3.54 -0.82 13.33
CA VAL A 94 -4.17 -1.01 12.01
C VAL A 94 -5.27 -2.05 12.11
N ALA A 95 -5.08 -3.18 12.81
CA ALA A 95 -6.15 -4.16 13.01
C ALA A 95 -7.41 -3.52 13.63
N ARG A 96 -7.25 -2.72 14.70
CA ARG A 96 -8.36 -1.98 15.33
C ARG A 96 -9.03 -1.00 14.37
N PHE A 97 -8.25 -0.26 13.60
CA PHE A 97 -8.79 0.65 12.58
C PHE A 97 -9.63 -0.10 11.53
N PHE A 98 -9.17 -1.26 11.09
CA PHE A 98 -9.90 -2.12 10.18
C PHE A 98 -11.17 -2.68 10.81
N THR A 99 -11.16 -3.02 12.11
CA THR A 99 -12.37 -3.44 12.84
C THR A 99 -13.43 -2.36 12.81
N LEU A 100 -13.09 -1.11 13.14
CA LEU A 100 -14.06 0.00 13.11
C LEU A 100 -14.73 0.14 11.74
N SER A 101 -13.95 -0.08 10.68
CA SER A 101 -14.42 -0.01 9.29
C SER A 101 -15.27 -1.22 8.91
N TRP A 102 -15.00 -2.38 9.52
CA TRP A 102 -15.75 -3.63 9.33
C TRP A 102 -17.11 -3.61 10.03
N GLU A 103 -17.19 -3.02 11.22
CA GLU A 103 -18.43 -2.90 12.01
C GLU A 103 -19.39 -1.84 11.47
N ALA A 104 -18.87 -0.86 10.71
CA ALA A 104 -19.66 0.18 10.05
C ALA A 104 -19.50 0.11 8.51
N PRO A 105 -19.94 -0.98 7.85
CA PRO A 105 -19.77 -1.14 6.42
C PRO A 105 -20.61 -0.11 5.65
N GLN A 106 -20.04 0.42 4.57
CA GLN A 106 -20.75 1.35 3.72
C GLN A 106 -21.75 0.60 2.82
N GLU A 107 -22.93 1.18 2.64
CA GLU A 107 -23.85 0.72 1.62
C GLU A 107 -23.30 1.07 0.23
N VAL A 108 -23.24 0.07 -0.63
CA VAL A 108 -22.68 0.20 -1.97
C VAL A 108 -23.66 -0.39 -2.96
N ASN A 109 -24.03 0.39 -3.97
CA ASN A 109 -24.98 -0.05 -4.98
C ASN A 109 -24.43 -1.24 -5.81
N SER A 110 -25.36 -2.00 -6.39
CA SER A 110 -25.04 -3.18 -7.22
C SER A 110 -24.14 -2.83 -8.39
N ASP A 111 -24.39 -1.68 -9.04
CA ASP A 111 -23.67 -1.27 -10.24
C ASP A 111 -22.19 -1.00 -9.96
N TYR A 112 -21.88 -0.43 -8.80
CA TYR A 112 -20.52 -0.22 -8.34
C TYR A 112 -19.83 -1.56 -8.07
N ARG A 113 -20.48 -2.49 -7.36
CA ARG A 113 -19.93 -3.83 -7.10
C ARG A 113 -19.67 -4.59 -8.40
N GLU A 114 -20.59 -4.50 -9.37
CA GLU A 114 -20.42 -5.12 -10.68
C GLU A 114 -19.30 -4.46 -11.50
N ASN A 115 -19.18 -3.14 -11.42
CA ASN A 115 -18.07 -2.43 -12.04
C ASN A 115 -16.71 -2.83 -11.43
N LEU A 116 -16.65 -3.04 -10.11
CA LEU A 116 -15.45 -3.59 -9.45
C LEU A 116 -15.16 -5.01 -9.92
N ARG A 117 -16.16 -5.89 -9.94
CA ARG A 117 -16.04 -7.26 -10.46
C ARG A 117 -15.43 -7.27 -11.84
N ARG A 118 -16.01 -6.52 -12.77
CA ARG A 118 -15.57 -6.43 -14.16
C ARG A 118 -14.15 -5.89 -14.25
N THR A 119 -13.84 -4.82 -13.52
CA THR A 119 -12.50 -4.21 -13.52
C THR A 119 -11.45 -5.17 -13.00
N TYR A 120 -11.70 -5.83 -11.87
CA TYR A 120 -10.69 -6.67 -11.22
C TYR A 120 -10.51 -7.99 -11.95
N THR A 121 -11.59 -8.57 -12.47
CA THR A 121 -11.53 -9.75 -13.33
C THR A 121 -10.69 -9.45 -14.58
N LYS A 122 -10.94 -8.31 -15.24
CA LYS A 122 -10.16 -7.89 -16.40
C LYS A 122 -8.68 -7.69 -16.05
N ASP A 123 -8.39 -6.98 -14.96
CA ASP A 123 -7.01 -6.73 -14.51
C ASP A 123 -6.29 -8.05 -14.21
N LEU A 124 -6.92 -8.96 -13.46
CA LEU A 124 -6.35 -10.27 -13.10
C LEU A 124 -6.17 -11.18 -14.32
N GLN A 125 -7.10 -11.20 -15.28
CA GLN A 125 -6.95 -11.94 -16.54
C GLN A 125 -5.78 -11.42 -17.37
N LEU A 126 -5.59 -10.10 -17.42
CA LEU A 126 -4.43 -9.51 -18.09
C LEU A 126 -3.13 -9.92 -17.39
N LEU A 127 -3.07 -9.86 -16.06
CA LEU A 127 -1.92 -10.32 -15.30
C LEU A 127 -1.66 -11.82 -15.50
N LEU A 128 -2.71 -12.65 -15.57
CA LEU A 128 -2.57 -14.09 -15.86
C LEU A 128 -1.91 -14.33 -17.22
N HIS A 129 -2.24 -13.51 -18.21
CA HIS A 129 -1.66 -13.61 -19.54
C HIS A 129 -0.21 -13.09 -19.61
N CYS A 130 0.09 -11.99 -18.92
CA CYS A 130 1.36 -11.28 -19.05
C CYS A 130 2.43 -11.69 -18.03
N LEU A 131 2.04 -12.13 -16.82
CA LEU A 131 2.99 -12.49 -15.78
C LEU A 131 3.53 -13.91 -15.98
N PRO A 132 4.76 -14.19 -15.49
CA PRO A 132 5.35 -15.53 -15.54
C PRO A 132 4.48 -16.62 -14.89
N GLN A 133 4.63 -17.85 -15.36
CA GLN A 133 3.83 -19.02 -14.94
C GLN A 133 3.81 -19.24 -13.42
N ARG A 134 4.88 -18.85 -12.70
CA ARG A 134 4.98 -18.96 -11.24
C ARG A 134 3.86 -18.22 -10.47
N PHE A 135 3.21 -17.23 -11.08
CA PHE A 135 2.07 -16.52 -10.48
C PHE A 135 0.71 -17.08 -10.87
N HIS A 136 0.62 -17.93 -11.90
CA HIS A 136 -0.66 -18.29 -12.54
C HIS A 136 -1.63 -18.99 -11.58
N GLN A 137 -1.14 -19.90 -10.74
CA GLN A 137 -2.00 -20.60 -9.78
C GLN A 137 -2.59 -19.62 -8.75
N ILE A 138 -1.80 -18.65 -8.29
CA ILE A 138 -2.23 -17.63 -7.33
C ILE A 138 -3.29 -16.73 -7.98
N ILE A 139 -3.04 -16.27 -9.21
CA ILE A 139 -3.98 -15.42 -9.95
C ILE A 139 -5.31 -16.15 -10.23
N ARG A 140 -5.26 -17.44 -10.59
CA ARG A 140 -6.48 -18.26 -10.76
C ARG A 140 -7.28 -18.37 -9.46
N LYS A 141 -6.63 -18.65 -8.33
CA LYS A 141 -7.30 -18.66 -7.01
C LYS A 141 -7.96 -17.31 -6.67
N CYS A 142 -7.34 -16.20 -7.07
CA CYS A 142 -7.92 -14.87 -6.91
C CYS A 142 -9.15 -14.67 -7.79
N LEU A 143 -9.12 -15.14 -9.05
CA LEU A 143 -10.28 -15.11 -9.95
C LEU A 143 -11.43 -15.95 -9.41
N ASP A 144 -11.15 -17.16 -8.94
CA ASP A 144 -12.16 -18.10 -8.40
C ASP A 144 -12.81 -17.57 -7.11
N SER A 145 -12.08 -16.74 -6.35
CA SER A 145 -12.56 -16.15 -5.09
C SER A 145 -13.26 -14.79 -5.25
N MET A 146 -13.51 -14.33 -6.49
CA MET A 146 -14.02 -12.97 -6.74
C MET A 146 -15.38 -12.72 -6.07
N ASP A 147 -16.28 -13.70 -6.12
CA ASP A 147 -17.60 -13.61 -5.49
C ASP A 147 -17.52 -13.51 -3.96
N ALA A 148 -16.70 -14.36 -3.35
CA ALA A 148 -16.48 -14.34 -1.91
C ALA A 148 -15.89 -12.98 -1.48
N PHE A 149 -14.89 -12.49 -2.22
CA PHE A 149 -14.29 -11.18 -1.99
C PHE A 149 -15.32 -10.04 -2.07
N LEU A 150 -16.12 -9.99 -3.13
CA LEU A 150 -17.13 -8.95 -3.32
C LEU A 150 -18.32 -9.07 -2.36
N SER A 151 -18.43 -10.18 -1.63
CA SER A 151 -19.40 -10.39 -0.57
C SER A 151 -18.90 -9.91 0.80
N LEU A 152 -17.61 -9.59 0.93
CA LEU A 152 -17.08 -8.98 2.15
C LEU A 152 -17.74 -7.61 2.41
N PRO A 153 -17.79 -7.17 3.68
CA PRO A 153 -18.23 -5.83 4.02
C PRO A 153 -17.38 -4.79 3.28
N MET A 154 -18.04 -3.82 2.66
CA MET A 154 -17.39 -2.71 1.96
C MET A 154 -16.98 -1.66 3.00
N ALA A 155 -15.86 -1.93 3.67
CA ALA A 155 -15.22 -1.07 4.65
C ALA A 155 -14.38 0.02 3.95
N LEU A 156 -14.55 1.27 4.38
CA LEU A 156 -14.09 2.57 3.82
C LEU A 156 -13.78 2.58 2.30
N LEU A 157 -14.61 3.29 1.55
CA LEU A 157 -14.33 3.66 0.16
C LEU A 157 -13.48 4.95 0.08
N HIS A 158 -12.32 4.99 0.72
CA HIS A 158 -11.43 6.15 0.60
C HIS A 158 -10.70 6.13 -0.75
N ARG A 159 -10.95 7.09 -1.65
CA ARG A 159 -10.38 7.07 -3.02
C ARG A 159 -8.85 7.19 -3.08
N ASP A 160 -8.20 7.81 -2.08
CA ASP A 160 -6.71 7.86 -2.02
C ASP A 160 -6.09 6.63 -1.33
N PHE A 161 -6.87 5.87 -0.56
CA PHE A 161 -6.52 4.53 -0.12
C PHE A 161 -7.26 3.58 -1.05
N ALA A 162 -6.82 3.51 -2.30
CA ALA A 162 -7.45 2.77 -3.41
C ALA A 162 -8.46 1.69 -2.97
N ILE A 163 -9.73 1.87 -3.38
CA ILE A 163 -10.89 0.95 -3.36
C ILE A 163 -10.77 -0.24 -2.38
N CYS A 164 -11.66 -0.29 -1.37
CA CYS A 164 -11.78 -1.31 -0.31
C CYS A 164 -10.52 -1.49 0.55
N ASP A 165 -10.56 -1.03 1.80
CA ASP A 165 -9.41 -1.09 2.73
C ASP A 165 -8.75 -2.47 2.80
N ILE A 166 -9.54 -3.54 2.71
CA ILE A 166 -9.07 -4.92 2.80
C ILE A 166 -8.03 -5.24 1.72
N MET A 167 -8.12 -4.64 0.53
CA MET A 167 -7.09 -4.80 -0.50
C MET A 167 -5.82 -4.02 -0.16
N ASN A 168 -5.89 -2.91 0.57
CA ASN A 168 -4.73 -2.13 1.02
C ASN A 168 -3.94 -2.80 2.15
N LEU A 169 -4.46 -3.90 2.70
CA LEU A 169 -3.76 -4.72 3.67
C LEU A 169 -2.41 -5.26 3.13
N HIS A 170 -2.19 -5.26 1.81
CA HIS A 170 -0.89 -5.59 1.23
C HIS A 170 0.22 -4.61 1.62
N SER A 171 -0.12 -3.35 1.92
CA SER A 171 0.84 -2.33 2.35
C SER A 171 1.51 -2.68 3.68
N LEU A 172 0.81 -3.43 4.55
CA LEU A 172 1.34 -3.92 5.82
C LEU A 172 2.52 -4.88 5.65
N GLN A 173 2.66 -5.49 4.48
CA GLN A 173 3.80 -6.35 4.18
C GLN A 173 5.12 -5.60 4.24
N ALA A 174 5.12 -4.27 4.01
CA ALA A 174 6.31 -3.44 4.15
C ALA A 174 6.84 -3.38 5.59
N LEU A 175 6.03 -3.73 6.59
CA LEU A 175 6.45 -3.75 7.99
C LEU A 175 7.18 -5.04 8.35
N THR A 176 7.17 -6.05 7.46
CA THR A 176 7.82 -7.35 7.68
C THR A 176 9.27 -7.40 7.20
N GLY A 177 9.74 -6.37 6.50
CA GLY A 177 11.08 -6.37 5.94
C GLY A 177 11.39 -5.13 5.11
N ALA A 178 12.58 -5.14 4.52
CA ALA A 178 13.04 -4.11 3.60
C ALA A 178 13.40 -4.74 2.25
N LEU A 179 13.07 -4.05 1.16
CA LEU A 179 13.53 -4.45 -0.16
C LEU A 179 14.98 -4.00 -0.38
N HIS A 180 15.85 -4.95 -0.68
CA HIS A 180 17.19 -4.67 -1.17
C HIS A 180 17.30 -4.97 -2.67
N LEU A 181 17.61 -3.96 -3.49
CA LEU A 181 17.58 -4.08 -4.96
C LEU A 181 18.46 -5.20 -5.53
N LYS A 182 19.55 -5.56 -4.84
CA LYS A 182 20.43 -6.68 -5.25
C LYS A 182 20.02 -8.02 -4.66
N ASN A 183 19.44 -8.03 -3.46
CA ASN A 183 19.30 -9.25 -2.64
C ASN A 183 17.83 -9.65 -2.45
N GLY A 184 16.89 -8.92 -3.04
CA GLY A 184 15.47 -9.13 -2.86
C GLY A 184 14.97 -8.65 -1.50
N TRP A 185 13.84 -9.21 -1.07
CA TRP A 185 13.23 -8.86 0.20
C TRP A 185 13.99 -9.47 1.38
N ARG A 186 14.51 -8.61 2.27
CA ARG A 186 15.11 -9.04 3.54
C ARG A 186 14.08 -8.86 4.65
N ARG A 187 13.74 -9.94 5.33
CA ARG A 187 12.80 -9.92 6.45
C ARG A 187 13.47 -9.36 7.70
N PHE A 188 12.73 -8.58 8.50
CA PHE A 188 13.20 -8.10 9.80
C PHE A 188 13.15 -9.21 10.84
N GLU A 189 13.94 -9.13 11.90
CA GLU A 189 13.81 -10.06 13.02
C GLU A 189 12.42 -9.97 13.67
N GLY A 190 11.88 -11.14 14.06
CA GLY A 190 10.54 -11.25 14.66
C GLY A 190 9.36 -11.10 13.68
N TYR A 191 9.60 -10.92 12.38
CA TYR A 191 8.52 -10.63 11.41
C TYR A 191 7.38 -11.66 11.40
N GLU A 192 7.65 -12.93 11.71
CA GLU A 192 6.65 -14.00 11.72
C GLU A 192 5.51 -13.71 12.72
N ALA A 193 5.78 -12.97 13.80
CA ALA A 193 4.78 -12.59 14.77
C ALA A 193 3.86 -11.45 14.29
N LEU A 194 4.24 -10.70 13.25
CA LEU A 194 3.49 -9.52 12.81
C LEU A 194 2.15 -9.88 12.13
N PRO A 195 2.09 -10.82 11.15
CA PRO A 195 0.82 -11.28 10.59
C PRO A 195 -0.13 -11.88 11.63
N ASP A 196 0.42 -12.63 12.59
CA ASP A 196 -0.35 -13.22 13.69
C ASP A 196 -0.91 -12.15 14.60
N THR A 197 -0.11 -11.13 14.94
CA THR A 197 -0.55 -10.00 15.77
C THR A 197 -1.71 -9.25 15.12
N PHE A 198 -1.63 -8.98 13.81
CA PHE A 198 -2.74 -8.37 13.08
C PHE A 198 -3.98 -9.27 13.12
N SER A 199 -3.81 -10.56 12.78
CA SER A 199 -4.92 -11.51 12.63
C SER A 199 -5.63 -11.78 13.96
N SER A 200 -4.89 -11.98 15.05
CA SER A 200 -5.46 -12.20 16.38
C SER A 200 -6.19 -10.96 16.86
N THR A 201 -5.57 -9.78 16.76
CA THR A 201 -6.20 -8.52 17.17
C THR A 201 -7.48 -8.27 16.37
N PHE A 202 -7.45 -8.45 15.04
CA PHE A 202 -8.63 -8.24 14.21
C PHE A 202 -9.77 -9.21 14.56
N GLN A 203 -9.46 -10.50 14.75
CA GLN A 203 -10.46 -11.51 15.14
C GLN A 203 -11.06 -11.23 16.52
N ASP A 204 -10.22 -10.90 17.49
CA ASP A 204 -10.65 -10.59 18.86
C ASP A 204 -11.57 -9.37 18.91
N GLN A 205 -11.30 -8.36 18.07
CA GLN A 205 -12.07 -7.13 18.03
C GLN A 205 -13.39 -7.30 17.27
N VAL A 206 -13.40 -7.95 16.10
CA VAL A 206 -14.64 -8.13 15.30
C VAL A 206 -15.59 -9.14 15.94
N GLY A 207 -15.06 -10.19 16.56
CA GLY A 207 -15.84 -11.32 17.07
C GLY A 207 -16.44 -12.18 15.95
N ASN A 208 -16.50 -13.51 16.16
CA ASN A 208 -17.17 -14.47 15.27
C ASN A 208 -16.75 -14.43 13.78
N LEU A 209 -15.50 -14.09 13.46
CA LEU A 209 -15.02 -14.15 12.09
C LEU A 209 -14.74 -15.60 11.68
N SER A 210 -15.42 -16.10 10.64
CA SER A 210 -15.21 -17.47 10.17
C SER A 210 -13.82 -17.65 9.54
N ALA A 211 -13.30 -18.89 9.56
CA ALA A 211 -12.06 -19.23 8.86
C ALA A 211 -12.14 -18.92 7.35
N GLU A 212 -13.32 -19.06 6.73
CA GLU A 212 -13.52 -18.74 5.32
C GLU A 212 -13.48 -17.22 5.08
N SER A 213 -14.00 -16.41 6.01
CA SER A 213 -13.88 -14.95 5.97
C SER A 213 -12.42 -14.51 6.06
N MET A 214 -11.63 -15.09 6.98
CA MET A 214 -10.19 -14.83 7.08
C MET A 214 -9.45 -15.20 5.79
N LYS A 215 -9.77 -16.35 5.19
CA LYS A 215 -9.20 -16.77 3.90
C LYS A 215 -9.58 -15.83 2.77
N THR A 216 -10.81 -15.33 2.77
CA THR A 216 -11.29 -14.35 1.78
C THR A 216 -10.57 -13.01 1.94
N ILE A 217 -10.38 -12.53 3.18
CA ILE A 217 -9.60 -11.31 3.49
C ILE A 217 -8.16 -11.46 2.99
N ASN A 218 -7.52 -12.61 3.24
CA ASN A 218 -6.17 -12.86 2.75
C ASN A 218 -6.10 -12.89 1.22
N THR A 219 -7.14 -13.41 0.56
CA THR A 219 -7.22 -13.40 -0.90
C THR A 219 -7.41 -11.98 -1.43
N ALA A 220 -8.25 -11.17 -0.79
CA ALA A 220 -8.42 -9.75 -1.10
C ALA A 220 -7.09 -8.98 -0.99
N ARG A 221 -6.31 -9.23 0.07
CA ARG A 221 -4.95 -8.70 0.22
C ARG A 221 -4.06 -9.05 -0.97
N ILE A 222 -4.09 -10.29 -1.44
CA ILE A 222 -3.31 -10.74 -2.61
C ILE A 222 -3.78 -10.04 -3.90
N ILE A 223 -5.10 -9.90 -4.09
CA ILE A 223 -5.67 -9.14 -5.22
C ILE A 223 -5.15 -7.70 -5.19
N GLY A 224 -5.18 -7.05 -4.02
CA GLY A 224 -4.63 -5.73 -3.81
C GLY A 224 -3.15 -5.62 -4.20
N LEU A 225 -2.32 -6.57 -3.75
CA LEU A 225 -0.90 -6.63 -4.11
C LEU A 225 -0.69 -6.77 -5.62
N LEU A 226 -1.40 -7.71 -6.26
CA LEU A 226 -1.32 -7.95 -7.71
C LEU A 226 -1.71 -6.69 -8.49
N ARG A 227 -2.76 -5.99 -8.09
CA ARG A 227 -3.18 -4.74 -8.76
C ARG A 227 -2.21 -3.59 -8.53
N SER A 228 -1.64 -3.51 -7.34
CA SER A 228 -0.67 -2.46 -6.96
C SER A 228 0.69 -2.63 -7.63
N ARG A 229 1.18 -3.87 -7.74
CA ARG A 229 2.53 -4.18 -8.23
C ARG A 229 2.57 -4.84 -9.60
N GLY A 230 1.50 -5.51 -10.02
CA GLY A 230 1.41 -6.16 -11.35
C GLY A 230 1.29 -5.17 -12.52
N PHE A 231 1.14 -3.88 -12.23
CA PHE A 231 1.00 -2.84 -13.24
C PHE A 231 2.05 -1.74 -13.07
N THR A 232 2.37 -1.05 -14.16
CA THR A 232 3.13 0.20 -14.10
C THR A 232 2.32 1.27 -13.37
N LYS A 233 2.99 2.16 -12.62
CA LYS A 233 2.31 3.19 -11.83
C LYS A 233 1.44 4.07 -12.73
N ARG A 234 0.19 4.30 -12.32
CA ARG A 234 -0.69 5.29 -12.93
C ARG A 234 -0.21 6.67 -12.49
N VAL A 235 0.39 7.40 -13.42
CA VAL A 235 0.63 8.83 -13.26
C VAL A 235 -0.44 9.54 -14.08
N VAL A 236 -1.16 10.47 -13.45
CA VAL A 236 -2.20 11.27 -14.12
C VAL A 236 -1.58 11.97 -15.34
N ASN A 237 -2.28 11.95 -16.47
CA ASN A 237 -1.81 12.43 -17.79
C ASN A 237 -0.73 11.58 -18.50
N MET A 238 -0.38 10.40 -17.97
CA MET A 238 0.47 9.43 -18.69
C MET A 238 -0.36 8.30 -19.33
N ARG A 239 0.34 7.43 -20.08
CA ARG A 239 -0.25 6.24 -20.70
C ARG A 239 -0.98 5.39 -19.63
N PRO A 240 -2.07 4.70 -20.01
CA PRO A 240 -2.76 3.77 -19.11
C PRO A 240 -1.76 2.78 -18.51
N ALA A 241 -1.96 2.44 -17.23
CA ALA A 241 -1.13 1.42 -16.59
C ALA A 241 -1.17 0.12 -17.40
N THR A 242 0.02 -0.36 -17.77
CA THR A 242 0.21 -1.61 -18.49
C THR A 242 0.67 -2.67 -17.50
N SER A 243 0.33 -3.94 -17.75
CA SER A 243 0.95 -5.04 -17.00
C SER A 243 2.46 -4.91 -17.04
N ILE A 244 3.12 -5.16 -15.90
CA ILE A 244 4.57 -5.34 -15.88
C ILE A 244 4.95 -6.57 -16.69
N ARG A 245 6.21 -6.62 -17.10
CA ARG A 245 6.84 -7.77 -17.76
C ARG A 245 8.01 -8.26 -16.92
N ASP A 246 8.46 -9.48 -17.17
CA ASP A 246 9.69 -10.02 -16.58
C ASP A 246 10.90 -9.46 -17.34
N ASP A 247 11.07 -8.15 -17.27
CA ASP A 247 12.14 -7.37 -17.90
C ASP A 247 12.71 -6.34 -16.93
N GLU A 248 13.72 -5.58 -17.36
CA GLU A 248 14.39 -4.59 -16.51
C GLU A 248 13.43 -3.50 -15.99
N THR A 249 12.38 -3.17 -16.75
CA THR A 249 11.40 -2.16 -16.35
C THR A 249 10.45 -2.70 -15.27
N GLY A 250 10.06 -3.97 -15.37
CA GLY A 250 9.21 -4.64 -14.39
C GLY A 250 9.95 -5.21 -13.18
N ARG A 251 11.29 -5.34 -13.25
CA ARG A 251 12.15 -6.03 -12.27
C ARG A 251 11.84 -5.65 -10.82
N TYR A 252 11.71 -4.36 -10.52
CA TYR A 252 11.41 -3.89 -9.17
C TYR A 252 10.11 -4.48 -8.60
N ASN A 253 9.03 -4.41 -9.38
CA ASN A 253 7.74 -4.95 -8.97
C ASN A 253 7.73 -6.49 -8.99
N MET A 254 8.49 -7.10 -9.89
CA MET A 254 8.62 -8.56 -9.97
C MET A 254 9.24 -9.12 -8.68
N ILE A 255 10.28 -8.47 -8.15
CA ILE A 255 10.90 -8.87 -6.88
C ILE A 255 9.89 -8.79 -5.73
N TYR A 256 9.03 -7.77 -5.69
CA TYR A 256 7.95 -7.68 -4.70
C TYR A 256 6.97 -8.84 -4.81
N LEU A 257 6.48 -9.12 -6.02
CA LEU A 257 5.53 -10.21 -6.27
C LEU A 257 6.15 -11.56 -5.91
N ASP A 258 7.39 -11.82 -6.32
CA ASP A 258 8.10 -13.06 -6.00
C ASP A 258 8.26 -13.23 -4.48
N SER A 259 8.70 -12.17 -3.79
CA SER A 259 8.93 -12.22 -2.34
C SER A 259 7.67 -12.53 -1.54
N PHE A 260 6.53 -12.02 -2.00
CA PHE A 260 5.28 -12.08 -1.25
C PHE A 260 4.26 -13.08 -1.76
N LEU A 261 4.40 -13.62 -2.98
CA LEU A 261 3.43 -14.57 -3.54
C LEU A 261 4.05 -15.94 -3.80
N VAL A 262 5.35 -15.99 -4.11
CA VAL A 262 6.05 -17.25 -4.48
C VAL A 262 6.93 -17.73 -3.33
N ASN A 263 7.76 -16.85 -2.78
CA ASN A 263 8.76 -17.16 -1.76
C ASN A 263 8.19 -17.18 -0.34
N GLN A 264 6.89 -17.44 -0.18
CA GLN A 264 6.26 -17.55 1.13
C GLN A 264 6.80 -18.75 1.95
N THR A 265 7.59 -19.65 1.36
CA THR A 265 7.99 -20.94 1.95
C THR A 265 9.49 -21.26 1.87
N HIS A 266 10.41 -20.30 1.90
CA HIS A 266 11.84 -20.61 2.06
C HIS A 266 12.39 -20.08 3.38
N SER A 267 12.14 -20.86 4.44
CA SER A 267 13.06 -20.95 5.57
C SER A 267 14.43 -21.39 5.04
N GLY A 268 15.44 -20.54 5.16
CA GLY A 268 16.84 -20.92 4.99
C GLY A 268 17.41 -20.72 3.60
N TYR A 269 17.96 -19.54 3.36
CA TYR A 269 19.17 -19.45 2.55
C TYR A 269 20.37 -19.53 3.49
N LYS A 270 21.04 -20.69 3.45
CA LYS A 270 22.43 -20.82 3.90
C LYS A 270 23.28 -19.91 3.03
N VAL A 271 24.04 -19.05 3.70
CA VAL A 271 25.19 -18.35 3.14
C VAL A 271 26.16 -19.39 2.59
N ARG A 272 26.59 -19.22 1.34
CA ARG A 272 27.93 -19.64 0.91
C ARG A 272 28.80 -18.40 0.88
#